data_AF-D8FD30-F1
#
_entry.id   AF-D8FD30-F1
#
_cell.length_a   1.000
_cell.length_b   1.000
_cell.length_c   1.000
_cell.angle_alpha   90.00
_cell.angle_beta   90.00
_cell.angle_gamma   90.00
#
_symmetry.space_group_name_H-M   'P 1'
#
loop_
_entity.id
_entity.type
_entity.pdbx_description
1 polymer ?
#
loop_
_entity_poly.entity_id
_entity_poly.type
_entity_poly.pdbx_seq_one_letter_code
_entity_poly.pdbx_strand_id
1 'polypeptide(L)'
;MNMSLAEMEKHLKTLRLHGMIATLETRIVQANQGASFTEVFACLIQDELDYRKSRLTQTRLKASGLTEQPTLTEFDWGFNPKLPKMDIYELVSGKFIREGHDALLIGSPGTGKSMI
;
A
#
# COMPACT_ATOMS: atom_id res chain seq x y z
N MET A 1 -36.87 8.43 2.23
CA MET A 1 -35.95 9.53 1.82
C MET A 1 -35.05 8.98 0.74
N ASN A 2 -35.16 9.46 -0.51
CA ASN A 2 -34.17 9.16 -1.54
C ASN A 2 -33.09 10.25 -1.46
N MET A 3 -31.85 9.84 -1.20
CA MET A 3 -30.69 10.71 -1.22
C MET A 3 -30.06 10.65 -2.61
N SER A 4 -29.78 11.80 -3.21
CA SER A 4 -29.08 11.86 -4.51
C SER A 4 -27.61 11.45 -4.38
N LEU A 5 -26.98 11.06 -5.50
CA LEU A 5 -25.55 10.71 -5.51
C LEU A 5 -24.67 11.88 -5.05
N ALA A 6 -24.99 13.10 -5.47
CA ALA A 6 -24.28 14.30 -5.06
C ALA A 6 -24.37 14.56 -3.55
N GLU A 7 -25.52 14.29 -2.93
CA GLU A 7 -25.69 14.39 -1.48
C GLU A 7 -24.93 13.28 -0.75
N MET A 8 -24.92 12.06 -1.29
CA MET A 8 -24.12 10.95 -0.74
C MET A 8 -22.64 11.32 -0.72
N GLU A 9 -22.08 11.80 -1.83
CA GLU A 9 -20.69 12.26 -1.86
C GLU A 9 -20.40 13.37 -0.86
N LYS A 10 -21.31 14.34 -0.72
CA LYS A 10 -21.17 15.43 0.25
C LYS A 10 -21.13 14.89 1.67
N HIS A 11 -22.01 13.95 2.02
CA HIS A 11 -22.02 13.33 3.34
C HIS A 11 -20.79 12.46 3.59
N LEU A 12 -20.35 11.68 2.60
CA LEU A 12 -19.10 10.92 2.70
C LEU A 12 -17.89 11.84 2.91
N LYS A 13 -17.88 13.04 2.27
CA LYS A 13 -16.82 14.05 2.47
C LYS A 13 -16.85 14.56 3.92
N THR A 14 -18.02 14.87 4.46
CA THR A 14 -18.19 15.28 5.86
C THR A 14 -17.72 14.20 6.83
N LEU A 15 -18.00 12.93 6.54
CA LEU A 15 -17.55 11.77 7.32
C LEU A 15 -16.07 11.41 7.11
N ARG A 16 -15.40 12.10 6.18
CA ARG A 16 -14.00 11.87 5.79
C ARG A 16 -13.74 10.48 5.21
N LEU A 17 -14.72 9.90 4.51
CA LEU A 17 -14.64 8.60 3.85
C LEU A 17 -14.10 8.73 2.41
N HIS A 18 -12.83 9.14 2.31
CA HIS A 18 -12.21 9.54 1.04
C HIS A 18 -12.00 8.37 0.08
N GLY A 19 -11.70 7.18 0.58
CA GLY A 19 -11.54 5.98 -0.23
C GLY A 19 -12.87 5.50 -0.82
N MET A 20 -13.95 5.57 -0.03
CA MET A 20 -15.30 5.30 -0.54
C MET A 20 -15.71 6.31 -1.62
N ILE A 21 -15.45 7.61 -1.44
CA ILE A 21 -15.76 8.62 -2.46
C ILE A 21 -15.03 8.31 -3.77
N ALA A 22 -13.74 7.98 -3.69
CA ALA A 22 -12.91 7.72 -4.86
C ALA A 22 -13.38 6.49 -5.68
N THR A 23 -14.11 5.57 -5.07
CA THR A 23 -14.54 4.30 -5.67
C THR A 23 -16.06 4.18 -5.82
N LEU A 24 -16.83 5.15 -5.34
CA LEU A 24 -18.29 5.09 -5.22
C LEU A 24 -18.97 4.74 -6.55
N GLU A 25 -18.62 5.43 -7.64
CA GLU A 25 -19.18 5.17 -8.96
C GLU A 25 -18.87 3.76 -9.46
N THR A 26 -17.63 3.29 -9.27
CA THR A 26 -17.20 1.94 -9.63
C THR A 26 -18.02 0.89 -8.88
N ARG A 27 -18.27 1.11 -7.59
CA ARG A 27 -19.05 0.22 -6.73
C ARG A 27 -20.55 0.22 -7.07
N ILE A 28 -21.09 1.36 -7.53
CA ILE A 28 -22.46 1.44 -8.07
C ILE A 28 -22.59 0.61 -9.35
N VAL A 29 -21.62 0.72 -10.27
CA VAL A 29 -21.61 -0.11 -11.49
C VAL A 29 -21.53 -1.59 -11.14
N GLN A 30 -20.69 -1.97 -10.18
CA GLN A 30 -20.58 -3.34 -9.69
C GLN A 30 -21.90 -3.86 -9.11
N ALA A 31 -22.62 -3.03 -8.33
CA ALA A 31 -23.95 -3.38 -7.82
C ALA A 31 -24.95 -3.63 -8.95
N ASN A 32 -24.95 -2.78 -9.98
CA ASN A 32 -25.83 -2.91 -11.15
C ASN A 32 -25.52 -4.14 -12.02
N GLN A 33 -24.32 -4.71 -11.90
CA GLN A 33 -23.92 -5.95 -12.57
C GLN A 33 -24.36 -7.22 -11.82
N GLY A 34 -25.11 -7.08 -10.73
CA GLY A 34 -25.69 -8.20 -9.98
C GLY A 34 -24.89 -8.65 -8.76
N ALA A 35 -23.86 -7.90 -8.36
CA ALA A 35 -23.21 -8.13 -7.07
C ALA A 35 -24.20 -7.89 -5.92
N SER A 36 -24.11 -8.70 -4.87
CA SER A 36 -24.95 -8.51 -3.71
C SER A 36 -24.60 -7.20 -2.99
N PHE A 37 -25.60 -6.58 -2.35
CA PHE A 37 -25.35 -5.37 -1.56
C PHE A 37 -24.25 -5.58 -0.52
N THR A 38 -24.23 -6.73 0.15
CA THR A 38 -23.23 -7.07 1.17
C THR A 38 -21.81 -7.07 0.60
N GLU A 39 -21.61 -7.63 -0.59
CA GLU A 39 -20.30 -7.63 -1.26
C GLU A 39 -19.86 -6.22 -1.63
N VAL A 40 -20.74 -5.43 -2.25
CA VAL A 40 -20.43 -4.06 -2.66
C VAL A 40 -20.11 -3.19 -1.44
N PHE A 41 -20.88 -3.33 -0.37
CA PHE A 41 -20.66 -2.59 0.87
C PHE A 41 -19.36 -3.02 1.57
N ALA A 42 -19.04 -4.32 1.59
CA ALA A 42 -17.76 -4.82 2.09
C ALA A 42 -16.59 -4.24 1.28
N CYS A 43 -16.72 -4.19 -0.05
CA CYS A 43 -15.71 -3.58 -0.91
C CYS A 43 -15.53 -2.08 -0.61
N LEU A 44 -16.61 -1.31 -0.45
CA LEU A 44 -16.53 0.11 -0.06
C LEU A 44 -15.79 0.31 1.26
N ILE A 45 -16.06 -0.55 2.26
CA ILE A 45 -15.34 -0.51 3.55
C ILE A 45 -13.86 -0.79 3.34
N GLN A 46 -13.54 -1.80 2.55
CA GLN A 46 -12.15 -2.16 2.27
C GLN A 46 -11.39 -1.04 1.54
N ASP A 47 -12.03 -0.39 0.56
CA ASP A 47 -11.46 0.74 -0.18
C ASP A 47 -11.09 1.91 0.76
N GLU A 48 -11.95 2.20 1.75
CA GLU A 48 -11.65 3.22 2.77
C GLU A 48 -10.47 2.83 3.66
N LEU A 49 -10.42 1.57 4.12
CA LEU A 49 -9.33 1.08 4.96
C LEU A 49 -7.99 1.15 4.22
N ASP A 50 -7.97 0.73 2.96
CA ASP A 50 -6.77 0.77 2.11
C ASP A 50 -6.33 2.20 1.82
N TYR A 51 -7.28 3.10 1.54
CA TYR A 51 -6.99 4.52 1.37
C TYR A 51 -6.35 5.13 2.63
N ARG A 52 -6.90 4.85 3.82
CA ARG A 52 -6.34 5.33 5.09
C ARG A 52 -4.94 4.76 5.35
N LYS A 53 -4.74 3.47 5.10
CA LYS A 53 -3.45 2.81 5.26
C LYS A 53 -2.40 3.42 4.33
N SER A 54 -2.74 3.61 3.06
CA SER A 54 -1.86 4.25 2.07
C SER A 54 -1.49 5.67 2.49
N ARG A 55 -2.48 6.49 2.88
CA ARG A 55 -2.26 7.86 3.34
C ARG A 55 -1.38 7.93 4.59
N LEU A 56 -1.56 7.01 5.54
CA LEU A 56 -0.73 6.92 6.73
C LEU A 56 0.71 6.59 6.39
N THR A 57 0.94 5.60 5.52
CA THR A 57 2.28 5.24 5.03
C THR A 57 2.96 6.42 4.35
N GLN A 58 2.28 7.09 3.41
CA GLN A 58 2.82 8.27 2.73
C GLN A 58 3.14 9.41 3.70
N THR A 59 2.29 9.63 4.71
CA THR A 59 2.50 10.68 5.71
C THR A 59 3.73 10.38 6.56
N ARG A 60 3.88 9.13 7.00
CA ARG A 60 5.06 8.67 7.77
C ARG A 60 6.34 8.75 6.95
N LEU A 61 6.29 8.37 5.68
CA LEU A 61 7.43 8.50 4.78
C LEU A 61 7.86 9.97 4.63
N LYS A 62 6.92 10.88 4.37
CA LYS A 62 7.20 12.33 4.30
C LYS A 62 7.78 12.87 5.61
N ALA A 63 7.30 12.38 6.76
CA ALA A 63 7.81 12.78 8.06
C ALA A 63 9.18 12.20 8.42
N SER A 64 9.59 11.09 7.78
CA SER A 64 10.87 10.41 8.07
C SER A 64 12.10 11.18 7.58
N GLY A 65 11.92 12.14 6.66
CA GLY A 65 13.03 12.85 6.01
C GLY A 65 13.82 12.00 5.00
N LEU A 66 13.37 10.78 4.70
CA LEU A 66 13.94 9.95 3.64
C LEU A 66 13.64 10.59 2.28
N THR A 67 14.69 10.93 1.53
CA THR A 67 14.59 11.54 0.19
C THR A 67 14.26 10.51 -0.88
N GLU A 68 14.70 9.27 -0.67
CA GLU A 68 14.58 8.18 -1.63
C GLU A 68 13.59 7.13 -1.10
N GLN A 69 12.78 6.59 -2.01
CA GLN A 69 11.91 5.46 -1.75
C GLN A 69 12.34 4.31 -2.68
N PRO A 70 13.55 3.77 -2.52
CA PRO A 70 14.02 2.69 -3.39
C PRO A 70 13.06 1.52 -3.26
N THR A 71 12.49 1.11 -4.38
CA THR A 71 11.65 -0.08 -4.44
C THR A 71 12.48 -1.25 -4.94
N LEU A 72 12.14 -2.47 -4.49
CA LEU A 72 12.81 -3.67 -4.98
C LEU A 72 12.64 -3.85 -6.51
N THR A 73 11.60 -3.25 -7.09
CA THR A 73 11.37 -3.20 -8.54
C THR A 73 12.39 -2.36 -9.30
N GLU A 74 12.99 -1.35 -8.65
CA GLU A 74 14.04 -0.50 -9.21
C GLU A 74 15.44 -1.04 -8.90
N PHE A 75 15.53 -2.18 -8.20
CA PHE A 75 16.81 -2.78 -7.84
C PHE A 75 17.50 -3.36 -9.08
N ASP A 76 18.66 -2.80 -9.43
CA ASP A 76 19.50 -3.31 -10.51
C ASP A 76 20.24 -4.58 -10.06
N TRP A 77 19.64 -5.74 -10.33
CA TRP A 77 20.27 -7.04 -10.10
C TRP A 77 21.54 -7.28 -10.95
N GLY A 78 21.76 -6.47 -12.00
CA GLY A 78 22.98 -6.48 -12.80
C GLY A 78 24.16 -5.79 -12.11
N PHE A 79 23.92 -4.89 -11.15
CA PHE A 79 24.96 -4.18 -10.41
C PHE A 79 25.90 -5.12 -9.66
N ASN A 80 25.35 -6.16 -9.03
CA ASN A 80 26.13 -7.20 -8.37
C ASN A 80 25.49 -8.58 -8.60
N PRO A 81 25.89 -9.29 -9.67
CA PRO A 81 25.29 -10.59 -10.03
C PRO A 81 25.60 -11.71 -9.04
N LYS A 82 26.51 -11.48 -8.07
CA LYS A 82 26.83 -12.42 -7.01
C LYS A 82 25.90 -12.30 -5.79
N LEU A 83 24.98 -11.32 -5.78
CA LEU A 83 24.03 -11.17 -4.68
C LEU A 83 23.03 -12.35 -4.65
N PRO A 84 22.84 -12.98 -3.48
CA PRO A 84 21.87 -14.06 -3.34
C PRO A 84 20.45 -13.48 -3.37
N LYS A 85 19.78 -13.59 -4.54
CA LYS A 85 18.45 -13.01 -4.75
C LYS A 85 17.43 -13.52 -3.73
N MET A 86 17.44 -14.82 -3.46
CA MET A 86 16.47 -15.46 -2.56
C MET A 86 16.57 -14.90 -1.13
N ASP A 87 17.78 -14.76 -0.61
CA ASP A 87 18.02 -14.24 0.74
C ASP A 87 17.59 -12.76 0.83
N ILE A 88 17.82 -11.97 -0.22
CA ILE A 88 17.34 -10.57 -0.28
C ILE A 88 15.81 -10.52 -0.29
N TYR A 89 15.14 -11.38 -1.06
CA TYR A 89 13.68 -11.44 -1.05
C TYR A 89 13.13 -11.84 0.34
N GLU A 90 13.78 -12.77 1.04
CA GLU A 90 13.41 -13.12 2.41
C GLU A 90 13.61 -11.92 3.36
N LEU A 91 14.71 -11.18 3.20
CA LEU A 91 14.99 -9.99 4.01
C LEU A 91 13.96 -8.87 3.77
N VAL A 92 13.64 -8.57 2.50
CA VAL A 92 12.63 -7.56 2.12
C VAL A 92 11.22 -7.95 2.56
N SER A 93 10.93 -9.25 2.72
CA SER A 93 9.64 -9.69 3.26
C SER A 93 9.39 -9.21 4.69
N GLY A 94 10.45 -8.81 5.42
CA GLY A 94 10.38 -8.37 6.81
C GLY A 94 10.04 -9.48 7.79
N LYS A 95 10.15 -10.76 7.37
CA LYS A 95 9.88 -11.94 8.20
C LYS A 95 10.70 -11.94 9.49
N PHE A 96 11.98 -11.56 9.41
CA PHE A 96 12.87 -11.45 10.57
C PHE A 96 12.33 -10.52 11.67
N ILE A 97 11.64 -9.43 11.30
CA ILE A 97 11.01 -8.50 12.26
C ILE A 97 9.89 -9.19 13.03
N ARG A 98 9.07 -9.99 12.33
CA ARG A 98 7.94 -10.71 12.95
C ARG A 98 8.40 -11.85 13.85
N GLU A 99 9.51 -12.49 13.50
CA GLU A 99 10.09 -13.62 14.23
C GLU A 99 11.03 -13.16 15.36
N GLY A 100 11.35 -11.86 15.43
CA GLY A 100 12.26 -11.31 16.44
C GLY A 100 13.72 -11.69 16.20
N HIS A 101 14.10 -11.88 14.93
CA HIS A 101 15.47 -12.16 14.51
C HIS A 101 16.18 -10.88 14.04
N ASP A 102 17.51 -10.90 14.06
CA ASP A 102 18.34 -9.83 13.53
C ASP A 102 18.73 -10.11 12.06
N ALA A 103 18.80 -9.06 11.25
CA ALA A 103 19.29 -9.11 9.88
C ALA A 103 20.62 -8.33 9.78
N LEU A 104 21.67 -8.98 9.27
CA LEU A 104 23.01 -8.39 9.18
C LEU A 104 23.56 -8.50 7.76
N LEU A 105 23.79 -7.35 7.11
CA LEU A 105 24.38 -7.26 5.78
C LEU A 105 25.87 -6.91 5.87
N ILE A 106 26.76 -7.87 5.54
CA ILE A 106 28.22 -7.68 5.55
C ILE A 106 28.77 -7.81 4.12
N GLY A 107 29.69 -6.93 3.76
CA GLY A 107 30.42 -7.00 2.48
C GLY A 107 31.27 -5.76 2.23
N SER A 108 32.20 -5.87 1.28
CA SER A 108 33.09 -4.77 0.87
C SER A 108 32.32 -3.50 0.48
N PRO A 109 32.91 -2.29 0.59
CA PRO A 109 32.28 -1.06 0.08
C PRO A 109 31.85 -1.21 -1.38
N GLY A 110 30.72 -0.59 -1.76
CA GLY A 110 30.22 -0.61 -3.14
C GLY A 110 29.47 -1.88 -3.57
N THR A 111 29.12 -2.80 -2.67
CA THR A 111 28.39 -4.05 -3.03
C THR A 111 26.86 -3.92 -3.04
N GLY A 112 26.31 -2.71 -2.90
CA GLY A 112 24.86 -2.46 -2.94
C GLY A 112 24.14 -2.53 -1.59
N LYS A 113 24.89 -2.68 -0.47
CA LYS A 113 24.30 -2.83 0.88
C LYS A 113 23.42 -1.66 1.34
N SER A 114 23.73 -0.43 0.94
CA SER A 114 22.91 0.75 1.31
C SER A 114 21.60 0.85 0.52
N MET A 115 21.48 0.09 -0.57
CA MET A 115 20.30 0.05 -1.43
C MET A 115 19.33 -1.08 -1.04
N ILE A 116 19.84 -2.14 -0.38
CA ILE A 116 19.05 -3.24 0.18
C ILE A 116 18.48 -2.80 1.53
#